data_AF-A0AAU1KH62-F1
#
_entry.id   AF-A0AAU1KH62-F1
#
_cell.length_a   1.000
_cell.length_b   1.000
_cell.length_c   1.000
_cell.angle_alpha   90.00
_cell.angle_beta   90.00
_cell.angle_gamma   90.00
#
_symmetry.space_group_name_H-M   'P 1'
#
loop_
_entity.id
_entity.type
_entity.pdbx_description
1 polymer ?
#
loop_
_entity_poly.entity_id
_entity_poly.type
_entity_poly.pdbx_seq_one_letter_code
_entity_poly.pdbx_strand_id
1 'polypeptide(L)'
;MTIDLLVIYTNRLDECRDFYAGLGLDLVPERHGNGPDHYAATLADGTVLELYPATRRPETGYLRLGLTGDSPRTLTDPDGRTVVLTAPEPTPVPRETVRRILGGTARTDVRVHPGGSTSISITIGDDFAVVDGKDATGWGWSLNPAPHAGFTGHDHTAKTLDEALHGVSAAIAANA
;
A
#
# COMPACT_ATOMS: atom_id res chain seq x y z
N MET A 1 -8.10 12.66 -11.82
CA MET A 1 -9.28 13.03 -11.01
C MET A 1 -9.14 12.31 -9.68
N THR A 2 -9.39 12.99 -8.57
CA THR A 2 -9.32 12.48 -7.19
C THR A 2 -10.71 12.49 -6.56
N ILE A 3 -10.91 11.75 -5.46
CA ILE A 3 -12.12 11.88 -4.64
C ILE A 3 -11.80 12.90 -3.55
N ASP A 4 -12.48 14.04 -3.55
CA ASP A 4 -12.25 15.04 -2.51
C ASP A 4 -13.13 14.78 -1.26
N LEU A 5 -14.36 14.28 -1.48
CA LEU A 5 -15.36 14.07 -0.42
C LEU A 5 -16.21 12.82 -0.66
N LEU A 6 -16.39 12.02 0.38
CA LEU A 6 -17.35 10.92 0.45
C LEU A 6 -18.24 11.12 1.69
N VAL A 7 -19.56 11.15 1.49
CA VAL A 7 -20.54 11.32 2.59
C VAL A 7 -21.43 10.09 2.70
N ILE A 8 -21.56 9.54 3.91
CA ILE A 8 -22.47 8.46 4.25
C ILE A 8 -23.53 8.98 5.22
N TYR A 9 -24.80 8.92 4.81
CA TYR A 9 -25.94 9.23 5.67
C TYR A 9 -26.41 7.97 6.40
N THR A 10 -26.56 8.05 7.72
CA THR A 10 -26.93 6.91 8.56
C THR A 10 -27.94 7.29 9.65
N ASN A 11 -28.82 6.35 10.02
CA ASN A 11 -29.68 6.49 11.20
C ASN A 11 -29.00 5.97 12.49
N ARG A 12 -27.80 5.40 12.38
CA ARG A 12 -27.03 4.75 13.46
C ARG A 12 -25.68 5.44 13.62
N LEU A 13 -25.68 6.77 13.75
CA LEU A 13 -24.48 7.60 13.65
C LEU A 13 -23.34 7.16 14.58
N ASP A 14 -23.63 6.94 15.86
CA ASP A 14 -22.60 6.54 16.83
C ASP A 14 -22.08 5.11 16.55
N GLU A 15 -22.95 4.20 16.12
CA GLU A 15 -22.53 2.83 15.77
C GLU A 15 -21.66 2.82 14.52
N CYS A 16 -22.00 3.63 13.50
CA CYS A 16 -21.17 3.81 12.32
C CYS A 16 -19.84 4.45 12.69
N ARG A 17 -19.84 5.47 13.56
CA ARG A 17 -18.61 6.09 14.07
C ARG A 17 -17.72 5.04 14.72
N ASP A 18 -18.25 4.24 15.64
CA ASP A 18 -17.47 3.20 16.34
C ASP A 18 -16.95 2.13 15.37
N PHE A 19 -17.76 1.73 14.39
CA PHE A 19 -17.35 0.80 13.35
C PHE A 19 -16.16 1.33 12.52
N TYR A 20 -16.29 2.53 11.93
CA TYR A 20 -15.25 3.10 11.07
C TYR A 20 -14.01 3.51 11.87
N ALA A 21 -14.16 4.00 13.10
CA ALA A 21 -13.04 4.23 14.01
C ALA A 21 -12.31 2.92 14.36
N GLY A 22 -13.04 1.82 14.52
CA GLY A 22 -12.46 0.48 14.68
C GLY A 22 -11.67 -0.03 13.48
N LEU A 23 -11.80 0.61 12.31
CA LEU A 23 -10.97 0.35 11.13
C LEU A 23 -9.70 1.21 11.09
N GLY A 24 -9.51 2.10 12.08
CA GLY A 24 -8.36 2.99 12.18
C GLY A 24 -8.60 4.42 11.67
N LEU A 25 -9.84 4.80 11.35
CA LEU A 25 -10.15 6.17 10.93
C LEU A 25 -10.24 7.09 12.15
N ASP A 26 -9.52 8.21 12.10
CA ASP A 26 -9.59 9.26 13.12
C ASP A 26 -10.82 10.16 12.87
N LEU A 27 -11.97 9.71 13.38
CA LEU A 27 -13.24 10.41 13.24
C LEU A 27 -13.37 11.51 14.31
N VAL A 28 -13.39 12.76 13.86
CA VAL A 28 -13.58 13.95 14.70
C VAL A 28 -15.00 14.50 14.57
N PRO A 29 -15.63 14.95 15.67
CA PRO A 29 -16.95 15.57 15.61
C PRO A 29 -16.88 16.96 14.97
N GLU A 30 -17.78 17.23 14.04
CA GLU A 30 -17.87 18.49 13.32
C GLU A 30 -19.32 18.99 13.20
N ARG A 31 -19.46 20.30 13.00
CA ARG A 31 -20.74 20.95 12.68
C ARG A 31 -20.52 22.14 11.77
N HIS A 32 -21.17 22.13 10.61
CA HIS A 32 -21.10 23.24 9.67
C HIS A 32 -22.35 24.11 9.76
N GLY A 33 -22.18 25.38 10.15
CA GLY A 33 -23.28 26.33 10.27
C GLY A 33 -24.43 25.80 11.13
N ASN A 34 -25.62 25.72 10.54
CA ASN A 34 -26.83 25.18 11.17
C ASN A 34 -27.12 23.72 10.75
N GLY A 35 -26.14 23.03 10.16
CA GLY A 35 -26.21 21.60 9.85
C GLY A 35 -26.18 20.74 11.12
N PRO A 36 -26.54 19.45 11.01
CA PRO A 36 -26.44 18.54 12.14
C PRO A 36 -24.98 18.30 12.53
N ASP A 37 -24.77 17.93 13.80
CA ASP A 37 -23.50 17.36 14.24
C ASP A 37 -23.23 16.07 13.46
N HIS A 38 -21.99 15.89 13.03
CA HIS A 38 -21.54 14.76 12.22
C HIS A 38 -20.10 14.40 12.59
N TYR A 39 -19.57 13.33 12.01
CA TYR A 39 -18.16 12.96 12.16
C TYR A 39 -17.45 13.03 10.82
N ALA A 40 -16.20 13.50 10.83
CA ALA A 40 -15.34 13.56 9.64
C ALA A 40 -13.99 12.89 9.92
N ALA A 41 -13.43 12.22 8.92
CA ALA A 41 -12.06 11.71 8.92
C ALA A 41 -11.38 12.13 7.62
N THR A 42 -10.17 12.68 7.72
CA THR A 42 -9.33 12.97 6.54
C THR A 42 -8.39 11.78 6.30
N LEU A 43 -8.49 11.18 5.11
CA LEU A 43 -7.63 10.08 4.70
C LEU A 43 -6.25 10.57 4.25
N ALA A 44 -5.29 9.65 4.12
CA ALA A 44 -3.90 9.99 3.82
C ALA A 44 -3.71 10.73 2.47
N ASP A 45 -4.61 10.53 1.51
CA ASP A 45 -4.59 11.20 0.20
C ASP A 45 -5.34 12.54 0.18
N GLY A 46 -5.89 12.97 1.32
CA GLY A 46 -6.68 14.19 1.47
C GLY A 46 -8.17 14.00 1.25
N THR A 47 -8.65 12.80 0.89
CA THR A 47 -10.09 12.51 0.81
C THR A 47 -10.73 12.72 2.19
N VAL A 48 -11.84 13.45 2.26
CA VAL A 48 -12.64 13.56 3.48
C VAL A 48 -13.77 12.54 3.44
N LEU A 49 -13.88 11.70 4.47
CA LEU A 49 -15.03 10.83 4.71
C LEU A 49 -15.88 11.42 5.84
N GLU A 50 -17.15 11.68 5.57
CA GLU A 50 -18.10 12.19 6.55
C GLU A 50 -19.22 11.19 6.83
N LEU A 51 -19.55 11.01 8.11
CA LEU A 51 -20.71 10.27 8.59
C LEU A 51 -21.75 11.27 9.10
N TYR A 52 -22.85 11.42 8.37
CA TYR A 52 -23.94 12.34 8.70
C TYR A 52 -25.16 11.59 9.24
N PRO A 53 -25.92 12.18 10.18
CA PRO A 53 -27.22 11.63 10.55
C PRO A 53 -28.21 11.83 9.39
N ALA A 54 -28.92 10.77 9.02
CA ALA A 54 -29.95 10.73 7.97
C ALA A 54 -31.26 11.43 8.41
N THR A 55 -31.14 12.74 8.69
CA THR A 55 -32.26 13.57 9.16
C THR A 55 -33.16 14.00 8.00
N ARG A 56 -32.81 15.10 7.32
CA ARG A 56 -33.55 15.62 6.16
C ARG A 56 -33.20 14.91 4.87
N ARG A 57 -32.08 14.19 4.85
CA ARG A 57 -31.59 13.42 3.71
C ARG A 57 -31.79 11.94 4.00
N PRO A 58 -32.18 11.13 3.00
CA PRO A 58 -32.32 9.70 3.19
C PRO A 58 -30.98 9.08 3.57
N GLU A 59 -31.04 7.95 4.26
CA GLU A 59 -29.84 7.14 4.51
C GLU A 59 -29.19 6.74 3.18
N THR A 60 -27.87 6.66 3.18
CA THR A 60 -27.13 6.06 2.07
C THR A 60 -27.54 4.59 2.02
N GLY A 61 -28.18 4.16 0.95
CA GLY A 61 -28.61 2.77 0.77
C GLY A 61 -27.45 1.82 0.47
N TYR A 62 -27.63 0.95 -0.52
CA TYR A 62 -26.60 -0.01 -0.92
C TYR A 62 -25.31 0.71 -1.37
N LEU A 63 -24.21 0.40 -0.70
CA LEU A 63 -22.87 0.88 -0.99
C LEU A 63 -21.88 -0.27 -0.80
N ARG A 64 -20.92 -0.39 -1.71
CA ARG A 64 -19.70 -1.18 -1.52
C ARG A 64 -18.51 -0.23 -1.53
N LEU A 65 -17.87 -0.06 -0.38
CA LEU A 65 -16.73 0.82 -0.19
C LEU A 65 -15.45 0.00 -0.09
N GLY A 66 -14.44 0.33 -0.91
CA GLY A 66 -13.09 -0.22 -0.79
C GLY A 66 -12.19 0.75 -0.02
N LEU A 67 -11.51 0.27 1.02
CA LEU A 67 -10.48 1.01 1.75
C LEU A 67 -9.22 0.15 1.82
N THR A 68 -8.07 0.80 1.93
CA THR A 68 -6.80 0.13 2.20
C THR A 68 -6.52 0.15 3.70
N GLY A 69 -6.24 -1.02 4.29
CA GLY A 69 -5.94 -1.18 5.71
C GLY A 69 -4.95 -2.32 5.97
N ASP A 70 -4.78 -2.69 7.23
CA ASP A 70 -3.68 -3.60 7.64
C ASP A 70 -3.80 -5.03 7.11
N SER A 71 -5.03 -5.53 6.94
CA SER A 71 -5.25 -6.90 6.47
C SER A 71 -6.52 -7.04 5.65
N PRO A 72 -6.51 -7.89 4.60
CA PRO A 72 -7.65 -8.03 3.70
C PRO A 72 -8.82 -8.68 4.43
N ARG A 73 -10.00 -8.05 4.37
CA ARG A 73 -11.25 -8.61 4.91
C ARG A 73 -12.46 -7.90 4.32
N THR A 74 -13.59 -8.60 4.26
CA THR A 74 -14.88 -7.99 3.94
C THR A 74 -15.70 -7.90 5.22
N LEU A 75 -16.22 -6.71 5.49
CA LEU A 75 -17.02 -6.37 6.65
C LEU A 75 -18.37 -5.81 6.20
N THR A 76 -19.32 -5.83 7.12
CA THR A 76 -20.62 -5.20 6.96
C THR A 76 -20.72 -4.08 7.99
N ASP A 77 -20.99 -2.85 7.54
CA ASP A 77 -21.20 -1.72 8.45
C ASP A 77 -22.56 -1.85 9.17
N PRO A 78 -22.84 -1.02 10.20
CA PRO A 78 -24.10 -1.11 10.94
C PRO A 78 -25.37 -0.94 10.11
N ASP A 79 -25.32 -0.30 8.94
CA ASP A 79 -26.50 -0.16 8.06
C ASP A 79 -26.58 -1.26 6.99
N GLY A 80 -25.72 -2.28 7.05
CA GLY A 80 -25.71 -3.39 6.10
C GLY A 80 -24.89 -3.13 4.83
N ARG A 81 -24.11 -2.05 4.76
CA ARG A 81 -23.26 -1.74 3.60
C ARG A 81 -22.01 -2.61 3.63
N THR A 82 -21.46 -2.90 2.45
CA THR A 82 -20.24 -3.72 2.35
C THR A 82 -19.00 -2.84 2.41
N VAL A 83 -18.08 -3.14 3.32
CA VAL A 83 -16.77 -2.51 3.41
C VAL A 83 -15.72 -3.55 3.11
N VAL A 84 -14.94 -3.32 2.06
CA VAL A 84 -13.84 -4.18 1.65
C VAL A 84 -12.55 -3.52 2.09
N LEU A 85 -11.86 -4.13 3.03
CA LEU A 85 -10.48 -3.80 3.29
C LEU A 85 -9.61 -4.62 2.35
N THR A 86 -8.85 -3.92 1.53
CA THR A 86 -7.69 -4.49 0.86
C THR A 86 -6.48 -4.26 1.76
N ALA A 87 -5.57 -5.23 1.82
CA ALA A 87 -4.21 -4.85 2.18
C ALA A 87 -3.70 -3.92 1.08
N PRO A 88 -2.77 -2.99 1.39
CA PRO A 88 -1.98 -2.41 0.32
C PRO A 88 -1.46 -3.57 -0.52
N GLU A 89 -1.78 -3.59 -1.82
CA GLU A 89 -1.04 -4.43 -2.77
C GLU A 89 0.44 -4.17 -2.45
N PRO A 90 1.25 -5.18 -2.12
CA PRO A 90 2.66 -4.93 -1.84
C PRO A 90 3.31 -4.31 -3.09
N THR A 91 3.38 -2.98 -3.15
CA THR A 91 3.90 -2.17 -4.27
C THR A 91 4.12 -0.71 -3.81
N PRO A 92 5.25 -0.02 -4.13
CA PRO A 92 6.60 -0.45 -4.41
C PRO A 92 7.59 0.16 -3.39
N VAL A 93 7.93 -0.56 -2.32
CA VAL A 93 9.10 -0.25 -1.46
C VAL A 93 10.47 -0.59 -2.08
N PRO A 94 10.64 -1.20 -3.28
CA PRO A 94 11.97 -1.47 -3.80
C PRO A 94 12.94 -0.30 -3.79
N ARG A 95 12.50 0.90 -4.18
CA ARG A 95 13.41 2.05 -4.25
C ARG A 95 13.85 2.52 -2.87
N GLU A 96 12.94 2.55 -1.90
CA GLU A 96 13.24 2.98 -0.54
C GLU A 96 14.03 1.93 0.22
N THR A 97 13.65 0.65 0.12
CA THR A 97 14.41 -0.47 0.67
C THR A 97 15.82 -0.52 0.08
N VAL A 98 15.97 -0.36 -1.25
CA VAL A 98 17.29 -0.27 -1.89
C VAL A 98 18.09 0.91 -1.33
N ARG A 99 17.50 2.12 -1.23
CA ARG A 99 18.21 3.27 -0.66
C ARG A 99 18.63 3.06 0.80
N ARG A 100 17.77 2.42 1.60
CA ARG A 100 18.03 2.13 3.01
C ARG A 100 19.19 1.14 3.17
N ILE A 101 19.22 0.09 2.34
CA ILE A 101 20.20 -1.01 2.47
C ILE A 101 21.49 -0.70 1.73
N LEU A 102 21.40 -0.22 0.48
CA LEU A 102 22.54 -0.01 -0.42
C LEU A 102 23.01 1.45 -0.48
N GLY A 103 22.34 2.35 0.23
CA GLY A 103 22.73 3.76 0.36
C GLY A 103 22.18 4.68 -0.74
N GLY A 104 22.35 5.98 -0.51
CA GLY A 104 21.76 7.04 -1.36
C GLY A 104 22.37 7.19 -2.76
N THR A 105 23.52 6.55 -3.02
CA THR A 105 24.16 6.54 -4.35
C THR A 105 23.59 5.48 -5.29
N ALA A 106 22.83 4.52 -4.75
CA ALA A 106 22.19 3.48 -5.54
C ALA A 106 21.13 4.08 -6.48
N ARG A 107 21.34 3.91 -7.79
CA ARG A 107 20.35 4.24 -8.82
C ARG A 107 19.53 3.01 -9.13
N THR A 108 18.21 3.17 -9.18
CA THR A 108 17.30 2.05 -9.38
C THR A 108 16.32 2.30 -10.51
N ASP A 109 16.18 1.29 -11.38
CA ASP A 109 15.01 1.13 -12.23
C ASP A 109 14.14 0.02 -11.65
N VAL A 110 12.83 0.27 -11.58
CA VAL A 110 11.88 -0.66 -10.95
C VAL A 110 10.72 -0.84 -11.90
N ARG A 111 10.47 -2.09 -12.28
CA ARG A 111 9.36 -2.49 -13.13
C ARG A 111 8.49 -3.49 -12.39
N VAL A 112 7.23 -3.14 -12.16
CA VAL A 112 6.22 -4.05 -11.62
C VAL A 112 5.46 -4.66 -12.79
N HIS A 113 5.30 -5.98 -12.80
CA HIS A 113 4.61 -6.73 -13.84
C HIS A 113 3.19 -7.11 -13.43
N PRO A 114 2.31 -7.45 -14.39
CA PRO A 114 1.01 -8.03 -14.09
C PRO A 114 1.15 -9.27 -13.18
N GLY A 115 0.38 -9.32 -12.09
CA GLY A 115 0.47 -10.41 -11.10
C GLY A 115 1.47 -10.17 -9.95
N GLY A 116 1.97 -8.94 -9.83
CA GLY A 116 2.68 -8.43 -8.64
C GLY A 116 4.16 -8.80 -8.55
N SER A 117 4.73 -9.48 -9.55
CA SER A 117 6.17 -9.67 -9.62
C SER A 117 6.87 -8.36 -9.94
N THR A 118 8.04 -8.15 -9.36
CA THR A 118 8.82 -6.92 -9.51
C THR A 118 10.22 -7.24 -9.99
N SER A 119 10.71 -6.48 -10.96
CA SER A 119 12.09 -6.44 -11.42
C SER A 119 12.76 -5.14 -10.96
N ILE A 120 13.95 -5.25 -10.40
CA ILE A 120 14.74 -4.13 -9.87
C ILE A 120 16.13 -4.21 -10.49
N SER A 121 16.51 -3.20 -11.25
CA SER A 121 17.88 -3.01 -11.71
C SER A 121 18.55 -1.94 -10.87
N ILE A 122 19.73 -2.22 -10.33
CA ILE A 122 20.43 -1.40 -9.36
C ILE A 122 21.84 -1.11 -9.87
N THR A 123 22.23 0.16 -9.92
CA THR A 123 23.61 0.57 -10.23
C THR A 123 24.20 1.30 -9.02
N ILE A 124 25.36 0.84 -8.53
CA ILE A 124 26.07 1.42 -7.38
C ILE A 124 27.55 1.45 -7.72
N GLY A 125 28.13 2.64 -7.89
CA GLY A 125 29.51 2.75 -8.39
C GLY A 125 29.62 2.09 -9.76
N ASP A 126 30.57 1.15 -9.89
CA ASP A 126 30.79 0.35 -11.10
C ASP A 126 30.00 -0.98 -11.10
N ASP A 127 29.31 -1.30 -10.01
CA ASP A 127 28.52 -2.52 -9.87
C ASP A 127 27.10 -2.38 -10.40
N PHE A 128 26.59 -3.48 -10.97
CA PHE A 128 25.23 -3.63 -11.45
C PHE A 128 24.58 -4.88 -10.88
N ALA A 129 23.46 -4.73 -10.18
CA ALA A 129 22.69 -5.85 -9.64
C ALA A 129 21.29 -5.91 -10.23
N VAL A 130 20.76 -7.12 -10.37
CA VAL A 130 19.37 -7.38 -10.75
C VAL A 130 18.71 -8.19 -9.66
N VAL A 131 17.52 -7.77 -9.23
CA VAL A 131 16.69 -8.47 -8.25
C VAL A 131 15.29 -8.63 -8.83
N ASP A 132 14.78 -9.87 -8.90
CA ASP A 132 13.42 -10.15 -9.35
C ASP A 132 12.67 -11.03 -8.37
N GLY A 133 11.37 -10.80 -8.22
CA GLY A 133 10.54 -11.67 -7.37
C GLY A 133 9.26 -11.04 -6.88
N LYS A 134 8.65 -11.72 -5.91
CA LYS A 134 7.55 -11.22 -5.09
C LYS A 134 7.48 -12.02 -3.80
N ASP A 135 6.97 -11.40 -2.74
CA ASP A 135 6.94 -12.00 -1.40
C ASP A 135 6.23 -13.37 -1.36
N ALA A 136 5.21 -13.57 -2.21
CA ALA A 136 4.49 -14.83 -2.29
C ALA A 136 5.33 -16.00 -2.82
N THR A 137 6.37 -15.75 -3.62
CA THR A 137 7.18 -16.78 -4.29
C THR A 137 8.68 -16.68 -3.99
N GLY A 138 9.09 -15.67 -3.23
CA GLY A 138 10.49 -15.36 -2.97
C GLY A 138 11.12 -14.47 -4.05
N TRP A 139 12.41 -14.21 -3.84
CA TRP A 139 13.22 -13.27 -4.60
C TRP A 139 14.48 -13.96 -5.10
N GLY A 140 14.95 -13.58 -6.28
CA GLY A 140 16.26 -13.95 -6.81
C GLY A 140 17.09 -12.72 -7.10
N TRP A 141 18.41 -12.84 -6.98
CA TRP A 141 19.34 -11.75 -7.29
C TRP A 141 20.66 -12.23 -7.89
N SER A 142 21.27 -11.34 -8.67
CA SER A 142 22.60 -11.53 -9.28
C SER A 142 23.37 -10.22 -9.25
N LEU A 143 24.69 -10.30 -9.05
CA LEU A 143 25.63 -9.18 -9.15
C LEU A 143 26.50 -9.34 -10.40
N ASN A 144 26.56 -8.28 -11.21
CA ASN A 144 27.28 -8.21 -12.48
C ASN A 144 27.00 -9.41 -13.43
N PRO A 145 25.72 -9.77 -13.69
CA PRO A 145 25.39 -10.88 -14.58
C PRO A 145 25.83 -10.61 -16.03
N ALA A 146 26.19 -11.67 -16.76
CA ALA A 146 26.63 -11.55 -18.14
C ALA A 146 25.51 -11.04 -19.09
N PRO A 147 25.82 -10.18 -20.09
CA PRO A 147 24.82 -9.54 -20.96
C PRO A 147 23.92 -10.50 -21.77
N HIS A 148 24.35 -11.75 -21.95
CA HIS A 148 23.65 -12.79 -22.71
C HIS A 148 23.37 -14.05 -21.90
N ALA A 149 23.55 -13.99 -20.58
CA ALA A 149 22.87 -14.94 -19.72
C ALA A 149 21.38 -14.65 -19.95
N GLY A 150 20.72 -15.49 -20.74
CA GLY A 150 19.28 -15.41 -20.92
C GLY A 150 18.63 -15.26 -19.55
N PHE A 151 17.54 -14.50 -19.49
CA PHE A 151 16.78 -14.18 -18.28
C PHE A 151 16.13 -15.44 -17.68
N THR A 152 16.95 -16.43 -17.33
CA THR A 152 16.60 -17.78 -16.90
C THR A 152 17.53 -18.12 -15.74
N GLY A 153 17.24 -17.52 -14.59
CA GLY A 153 17.88 -17.83 -13.31
C GLY A 153 18.61 -16.64 -12.70
N HIS A 154 18.53 -16.58 -11.37
CA HIS A 154 19.39 -15.77 -10.53
C HIS A 154 20.44 -16.65 -9.88
N ASP A 155 21.64 -16.11 -9.65
CA ASP A 155 22.73 -16.83 -8.98
C ASP A 155 22.39 -17.17 -7.52
N HIS A 156 21.54 -16.32 -6.93
CA HIS A 156 21.12 -16.43 -5.54
C HIS A 156 19.61 -16.29 -5.40
N THR A 157 19.07 -16.91 -4.34
CA THR A 157 17.67 -16.78 -3.95
C THR A 157 17.55 -16.33 -2.50
N ALA A 158 16.44 -15.68 -2.18
CA ALA A 158 16.10 -15.12 -0.88
C ALA A 158 14.59 -15.24 -0.64
N LYS A 159 14.16 -15.27 0.62
CA LYS A 159 12.73 -15.32 0.95
C LYS A 159 12.09 -13.94 0.87
N THR A 160 12.86 -12.90 1.14
CA THR A 160 12.39 -11.51 1.19
C THR A 160 13.26 -10.59 0.34
N LEU A 161 12.72 -9.42 -0.01
CA LEU A 161 13.48 -8.38 -0.71
C LEU A 161 14.67 -7.87 0.13
N ASP A 162 14.47 -7.67 1.43
CA ASP A 162 15.53 -7.25 2.35
C ASP A 162 16.70 -8.25 2.36
N GLU A 163 16.41 -9.55 2.46
CA GLU A 163 17.44 -10.60 2.39
C GLU A 163 18.20 -10.56 1.05
N ALA A 164 17.50 -10.38 -0.07
CA ALA A 164 18.13 -10.28 -1.38
C ALA A 164 19.07 -9.07 -1.46
N LEU A 165 18.62 -7.90 -0.99
CA LEU A 165 19.40 -6.67 -1.02
C LEU A 165 20.59 -6.69 -0.05
N HIS A 166 20.47 -7.32 1.11
CA HIS A 166 21.61 -7.56 1.99
C HIS A 166 22.62 -8.51 1.34
N GLY A 167 22.16 -9.51 0.58
CA GLY A 167 23.02 -10.36 -0.25
C GLY A 167 23.80 -9.56 -1.29
N VAL A 168 23.12 -8.70 -2.06
CA VAL A 168 23.76 -7.76 -3.01
C VAL A 168 24.80 -6.89 -2.31
N SER A 169 24.45 -6.29 -1.17
CA SER A 169 25.36 -5.44 -0.40
C SER A 169 26.63 -6.17 0.03
N ALA A 170 26.49 -7.41 0.50
CA ALA A 170 27.62 -8.23 0.94
C ALA A 170 28.52 -8.63 -0.24
N ALA A 171 27.93 -8.93 -1.40
CA ALA A 171 28.68 -9.27 -2.61
C ALA A 171 29.45 -8.08 -3.17
N ILE A 172 28.87 -6.87 -3.18
CA ILE A 172 29.56 -5.63 -3.55
C ILE A 172 30.77 -5.40 -2.62
N ALA A 173 30.56 -5.51 -1.30
CA ALA A 173 31.63 -5.33 -0.33
C ALA A 173 32.77 -6.36 -0.46
N ALA A 174 32.49 -7.55 -0.98
CA ALA A 174 33.49 -8.58 -1.25
C ALA A 174 34.29 -8.36 -2.55
N ASN A 175 33.78 -7.53 -3.47
CA ASN A 175 34.41 -7.21 -4.75
C ASN A 175 35.25 -5.91 -4.74
N ALA A 176 35.15 -5.11 -3.67
CA ALA A 176 35.88 -3.85 -3.47
C ALA A 176 37.30 -4.08 -2.91
#